data_AF-A0A351BL67-F1
#
_entry.id   AF-A0A351BL67-F1
#
_cell.length_a   1.000
_cell.length_b   1.000
_cell.length_c   1.000
_cell.angle_alpha   90.00
_cell.angle_beta   90.00
_cell.angle_gamma   90.00
#
_symmetry.space_group_name_H-M   'P 1'
#
loop_
_entity.id
_entity.type
_entity.pdbx_description
1 polymer ?
#
loop_
_entity_poly.entity_id
_entity_poly.type
_entity_poly.pdbx_seq_one_letter_code
_entity_poly.pdbx_strand_id
1 'polypeptide(L)'
;MALLRTWPVVLLPIALLYACAGTLLPTRSAVASPDIGWIDRQFRICGGNDCPAPTRKTLALVDVLRARQEAHSTLPETPPAAISPATEADAPVALIRFPFARSRPTAEGRQRLKRLTKIARQYQRIELTGRTDGVGGKAPNDRLARQRADYVRSWLPGRGAESEITVRAEGRCCYLDSALT
;
A
#
# COMPACT_ATOMS: atom_id res chain seq x y z
N MET A 1 -4.09 -82.65 0.45
CA MET A 1 -3.38 -81.61 -0.33
C MET A 1 -3.42 -80.30 0.43
N ALA A 2 -2.33 -79.94 1.12
CA ALA A 2 -2.08 -78.57 1.61
C ALA A 2 -0.57 -78.48 1.83
N LEU A 3 0.12 -77.90 0.86
CA LEU A 3 1.58 -77.77 0.85
C LEU A 3 2.02 -76.68 1.83
N LEU A 4 3.04 -77.01 2.62
CA LEU A 4 3.83 -76.09 3.42
C LEU A 4 4.37 -74.96 2.53
N ARG A 5 4.30 -73.72 3.02
CA ARG A 5 5.06 -72.60 2.45
C ARG A 5 5.80 -71.90 3.59
N THR A 6 7.08 -72.24 3.73
CA THR A 6 8.06 -71.53 4.56
C THR A 6 8.68 -70.35 3.81
N TRP A 7 9.27 -69.45 4.60
CA TRP A 7 10.26 -68.40 4.31
C TRP A 7 9.76 -66.95 4.24
N PRO A 8 10.62 -65.95 4.59
CA PRO A 8 11.52 -65.88 5.75
C PRO A 8 11.46 -64.48 6.43
N VAL A 9 12.04 -64.39 7.63
CA VAL A 9 12.38 -63.13 8.31
C VAL A 9 13.30 -62.31 7.41
N VAL A 10 12.89 -61.09 7.04
CA VAL A 10 13.75 -60.10 6.38
C VAL A 10 14.01 -58.97 7.38
N LEU A 11 15.26 -58.93 7.84
CA LEU A 11 15.88 -57.84 8.58
C LEU A 11 15.86 -56.54 7.76
N LEU A 12 15.60 -55.43 8.47
CA LEU A 12 15.79 -54.05 7.99
C LEU A 12 17.17 -53.84 7.35
N PRO A 13 17.25 -52.84 6.45
CA PRO A 13 18.25 -51.80 6.67
C PRO A 13 17.59 -50.42 6.73
N ILE A 14 17.91 -49.73 7.81
CA ILE A 14 17.76 -48.28 8.00
C ILE A 14 18.59 -47.60 6.89
N ALA A 15 17.94 -46.98 5.92
CA ALA A 15 18.61 -46.26 4.84
C ALA A 15 18.29 -44.76 4.89
N LEU A 16 19.27 -44.03 5.43
CA LEU A 16 19.67 -42.66 5.07
C LEU A 16 18.60 -41.56 5.10
N LEU A 17 18.52 -40.89 6.25
CA LEU A 17 18.24 -39.47 6.32
C LEU A 17 19.34 -38.71 5.55
N TYR A 18 19.13 -38.44 4.26
CA TYR A 18 19.89 -37.44 3.54
C TYR A 18 19.52 -36.06 4.09
N ALA A 19 20.33 -35.58 5.03
CA ALA A 19 20.35 -34.17 5.39
C ALA A 19 20.69 -33.37 4.13
N CYS A 20 19.77 -32.51 3.68
CA CYS A 20 20.11 -31.46 2.73
C CYS A 20 21.10 -30.54 3.45
N ALA A 21 22.39 -30.71 3.18
CA ALA A 21 23.37 -29.68 3.47
C ALA A 21 22.91 -28.43 2.69
N GLY A 22 22.43 -27.42 3.42
CA GLY A 22 22.11 -26.13 2.83
C GLY A 22 23.36 -25.61 2.14
N THR A 23 23.32 -25.49 0.82
CA THR A 23 24.33 -24.74 0.08
C THR A 23 24.42 -23.36 0.71
N LEU A 24 25.59 -23.04 1.27
CA LEU A 24 25.94 -21.66 1.60
C LEU A 24 25.67 -20.83 0.34
N LEU A 25 24.79 -19.83 0.45
CA LEU A 25 24.60 -18.85 -0.60
C LEU A 25 25.99 -18.37 -1.03
N PRO A 26 26.32 -18.41 -2.34
CA PRO A 26 27.61 -17.90 -2.78
C PRO A 26 27.73 -16.47 -2.26
N THR A 27 28.78 -16.21 -1.49
CA THR A 27 29.21 -14.84 -1.22
C THR A 27 29.34 -14.20 -2.58
N ARG A 28 28.50 -13.19 -2.84
CA ARG A 28 28.38 -12.49 -4.12
C ARG A 28 29.78 -12.23 -4.63
N SER A 29 30.27 -13.06 -5.55
CA SER A 29 31.60 -12.91 -6.08
C SER A 29 31.63 -11.52 -6.69
N ALA A 30 32.70 -10.76 -6.44
CA ALA A 30 32.91 -9.43 -7.01
C ALA A 30 33.12 -9.47 -8.54
N VAL A 31 32.59 -10.50 -9.22
CA VAL A 31 32.36 -10.51 -10.65
C VAL A 31 31.18 -9.58 -10.87
N ALA A 32 31.44 -8.49 -11.60
CA ALA A 32 30.49 -7.47 -12.00
C ALA A 32 29.11 -8.08 -12.30
N SER A 33 28.21 -8.02 -11.32
CA SER A 33 26.82 -8.39 -11.56
C SER A 33 26.26 -7.40 -12.57
N PRO A 34 25.47 -7.85 -13.56
CA PRO A 34 24.80 -6.93 -14.46
C PRO A 34 23.93 -5.98 -13.62
N ASP A 35 24.16 -4.68 -13.80
CA ASP A 35 23.37 -3.59 -13.24
C ASP A 35 22.61 -2.89 -14.37
N ILE A 36 21.73 -1.94 -14.04
CA ILE A 36 20.95 -1.19 -15.04
C ILE A 36 21.27 0.30 -14.91
N GLY A 37 21.81 0.88 -15.99
CA GLY A 37 22.15 2.30 -16.08
C GLY A 37 21.24 3.05 -17.05
N TRP A 38 21.12 4.36 -16.86
CA TRP A 38 20.52 5.29 -17.83
C TRP A 38 21.61 5.83 -18.76
N ILE A 39 21.68 5.32 -19.99
CA ILE A 39 22.76 5.57 -20.97
C ILE A 39 22.11 5.91 -22.31
N ASP A 40 22.55 6.96 -23.01
CA ASP A 40 21.97 7.39 -24.31
C ASP A 40 20.44 7.60 -24.30
N ARG A 41 19.89 8.12 -23.19
CA ARG A 41 18.44 8.31 -22.95
C ARG A 41 17.61 7.02 -22.95
N GLN A 42 18.21 5.90 -22.58
CA GLN A 42 17.55 4.60 -22.50
C GLN A 42 18.12 3.78 -21.33
N PHE A 43 17.29 2.91 -20.75
CA PHE A 43 17.75 1.96 -19.74
C PHE A 43 18.50 0.81 -20.42
N ARG A 44 19.75 0.59 -20.02
CA ARG A 44 20.61 -0.48 -20.55
C ARG A 44 21.25 -1.27 -19.42
N ILE A 45 21.52 -2.55 -19.69
CA ILE A 45 22.31 -3.39 -18.79
C ILE A 45 23.79 -2.99 -18.93
N CYS A 46 24.46 -2.75 -17.81
CA CYS A 46 25.87 -2.35 -17.73
C CYS A 46 26.56 -3.08 -16.56
N GLY A 47 27.88 -2.98 -16.41
CA GLY A 47 28.59 -3.56 -15.26
C GLY A 47 29.84 -2.78 -14.88
N GLY A 48 30.17 -2.80 -13.59
CA GLY A 48 31.39 -2.15 -13.09
C GLY A 48 31.46 -0.66 -13.44
N ASN A 49 32.57 -0.26 -14.05
CA ASN A 49 32.84 1.14 -14.40
C ASN A 49 32.04 1.63 -15.63
N ASP A 50 31.39 0.74 -16.38
CA ASP A 50 30.55 1.10 -17.52
C ASP A 50 29.15 1.56 -17.09
N CYS A 51 28.81 1.40 -15.80
CA CYS A 51 27.59 1.92 -15.24
C CYS A 51 27.77 3.36 -14.73
N PRO A 52 26.89 4.30 -15.09
CA PRO A 52 26.90 5.63 -14.49
C PRO A 52 26.66 5.52 -12.98
N ALA A 53 27.37 6.35 -12.21
CA ALA A 53 27.21 6.38 -10.76
C ALA A 53 25.76 6.75 -10.37
N PRO A 54 25.17 6.09 -9.35
CA PRO A 54 23.83 6.43 -8.88
C PRO A 54 23.74 7.90 -8.47
N THR A 55 22.80 8.64 -9.05
CA THR A 55 22.54 10.02 -8.66
C THR A 55 22.03 10.07 -7.22
N ARG A 56 22.58 10.97 -6.39
CA ARG A 56 22.03 11.21 -5.05
C ARG A 56 20.60 11.74 -5.18
N LYS A 57 19.66 11.11 -4.47
CA LYS A 57 18.30 11.61 -4.36
C LYS A 57 18.32 12.94 -3.62
N THR A 58 17.89 14.00 -4.27
CA THR A 58 17.57 15.28 -3.65
C THR A 58 16.06 15.42 -3.57
N LEU A 59 15.54 15.78 -2.40
CA LEU A 59 14.13 16.13 -2.26
C LEU A 59 13.91 17.47 -2.97
N ALA A 60 12.89 17.54 -3.84
CA ALA A 60 12.49 18.78 -4.51
C ALA A 60 11.78 19.71 -3.50
N LEU A 61 12.55 20.33 -2.61
CA LEU A 61 12.04 21.29 -1.61
C LEU A 61 11.88 22.71 -2.17
N VAL A 62 12.48 22.99 -3.33
CA VAL A 62 12.64 24.37 -3.85
C VAL A 62 11.33 24.95 -4.38
N ASP A 63 10.47 24.12 -4.98
CA ASP A 63 9.18 24.59 -5.52
C ASP A 63 8.17 24.90 -4.41
N VAL A 64 8.26 24.20 -3.28
CA VAL A 64 7.38 24.40 -2.11
C VAL A 64 7.67 25.72 -1.40
N LEU A 65 8.94 26.10 -1.28
CA LEU A 65 9.33 27.33 -0.59
C LEU A 65 9.07 28.58 -1.45
N ARG A 66 9.28 28.51 -2.77
CA ARG A 66 9.02 29.63 -3.68
C ARG A 66 7.53 29.98 -3.76
N ALA A 67 6.67 28.98 -3.88
CA ALA A 67 5.21 29.19 -3.87
C ALA A 67 4.72 29.80 -2.54
N ARG A 68 5.34 29.46 -1.41
CA ARG A 68 5.01 30.05 -0.10
C ARG A 68 5.52 31.48 0.04
N GLN A 69 6.70 31.79 -0.51
CA GLN A 69 7.30 33.12 -0.41
C GLN A 69 6.56 34.14 -1.30
N GLU A 70 6.13 33.74 -2.49
CA GLU A 70 5.39 34.60 -3.41
C GLU A 70 3.96 34.89 -2.90
N ALA A 71 3.32 33.93 -2.24
CA ALA A 71 1.97 34.11 -1.67
C ALA A 71 1.92 35.05 -0.44
N HIS A 72 3.06 35.30 0.21
CA HIS A 72 3.11 36.07 1.47
C HIS A 72 3.43 37.56 1.29
N SER A 73 3.80 38.03 0.09
CA SER A 73 4.36 39.38 -0.06
C SER A 73 3.47 40.41 -0.76
N THR A 74 2.26 40.07 -1.19
CA THR A 74 1.40 41.05 -1.88
C THR A 74 -0.10 40.86 -1.61
N LEU A 75 -0.60 41.31 -0.45
CA LEU A 75 -2.01 41.73 -0.36
C LEU A 75 -2.18 42.93 0.59
N PRO A 76 -2.76 44.05 0.13
CA PRO A 76 -3.23 45.13 1.00
C PRO A 76 -4.42 44.67 1.85
N GLU A 77 -4.43 45.09 3.12
CA GLU A 77 -5.51 44.83 4.06
C GLU A 77 -6.82 45.49 3.59
N THR A 78 -7.81 44.65 3.24
CA THR A 78 -9.14 45.09 2.79
C THR A 78 -10.16 44.82 3.92
N PRO A 79 -11.09 45.77 4.23
CA PRO A 79 -12.03 45.69 5.36
C PRO A 79 -12.96 44.46 5.33
N PRO A 80 -13.52 44.05 6.50
CA PRO A 80 -14.16 42.75 6.66
C PRO A 80 -15.50 42.71 5.93
N ALA A 81 -15.55 42.03 4.78
CA ALA A 81 -16.77 41.70 4.07
C ALA A 81 -17.14 40.23 4.33
N ALA A 82 -18.31 40.08 4.96
CA ALA A 82 -19.25 38.96 4.93
C ALA A 82 -18.70 37.52 5.07
N ILE A 83 -19.16 36.87 6.14
CA ILE A 83 -19.02 35.45 6.43
C ILE A 83 -19.57 34.64 5.25
N SER A 84 -18.66 34.13 4.41
CA SER A 84 -18.96 33.10 3.41
C SER A 84 -19.11 31.74 4.11
N PRO A 85 -20.03 30.85 3.70
CA PRO A 85 -20.29 29.61 4.41
C PRO A 85 -19.06 28.69 4.37
N ALA A 86 -18.84 28.01 5.49
CA ALA A 86 -17.66 27.22 5.81
C ALA A 86 -17.16 26.32 4.65
N THR A 87 -15.87 26.48 4.41
CA THR A 87 -15.01 25.80 3.44
C THR A 87 -15.11 24.27 3.54
N GLU A 88 -15.36 23.61 2.41
CA GLU A 88 -15.27 22.15 2.21
C GLU A 88 -13.88 21.55 2.55
N ALA A 89 -12.87 22.40 2.72
CA ALA A 89 -11.47 22.05 2.96
C ALA A 89 -11.13 21.62 4.41
N ASP A 90 -12.06 21.71 5.38
CA ASP A 90 -11.81 21.35 6.78
C ASP A 90 -12.52 20.06 7.23
N ALA A 91 -13.09 19.29 6.29
CA ALA A 91 -13.71 18.02 6.60
C ALA A 91 -12.66 16.98 7.04
N PRO A 92 -12.86 16.25 8.16
CA PRO A 92 -11.85 15.34 8.67
C PRO A 92 -11.63 14.14 7.75
N VAL A 93 -10.42 14.02 7.23
CA VAL A 93 -9.97 12.83 6.48
C VAL A 93 -9.50 11.75 7.45
N ALA A 94 -9.89 10.49 7.20
CA ALA A 94 -9.48 9.37 8.03
C ALA A 94 -8.99 8.18 7.22
N LEU A 95 -7.79 7.70 7.56
CA LEU A 95 -7.17 6.54 6.93
C LEU A 95 -7.55 5.25 7.66
N ILE A 96 -8.08 4.27 6.92
CA ILE A 96 -8.35 2.92 7.42
C ILE A 96 -7.35 1.94 6.81
N ARG A 97 -6.49 1.35 7.64
CA ARG A 97 -5.46 0.40 7.20
C ARG A 97 -5.98 -1.03 7.12
N PHE A 98 -5.52 -1.74 6.11
CA PHE A 98 -5.84 -3.14 5.84
C PHE A 98 -4.54 -3.94 5.72
N PRO A 99 -4.50 -5.21 6.17
CA PRO A 99 -3.40 -6.09 5.85
C PRO A 99 -3.26 -6.31 4.34
N PHE A 100 -2.07 -6.76 3.93
CA PHE A 100 -1.78 -7.15 2.56
C PHE A 100 -2.82 -8.15 2.03
N ALA A 101 -3.31 -7.91 0.82
CA ALA A 101 -4.32 -8.72 0.12
C ALA A 101 -5.62 -9.00 0.91
N ARG A 102 -5.95 -8.22 1.94
CA ARG A 102 -7.18 -8.39 2.75
C ARG A 102 -8.08 -7.17 2.68
N SER A 103 -9.39 -7.43 2.78
CA SER A 103 -10.47 -6.43 2.85
C SER A 103 -11.02 -6.23 4.26
N ARG A 104 -10.55 -7.00 5.24
CA ARG A 104 -10.84 -6.76 6.67
C ARG A 104 -9.73 -5.90 7.28
N PRO A 105 -10.04 -4.79 7.96
CA PRO A 105 -9.03 -3.88 8.47
C PRO A 105 -8.27 -4.45 9.66
N THR A 106 -7.12 -3.86 9.96
CA THR A 106 -6.32 -4.19 11.15
C THR A 106 -7.09 -3.89 12.44
N ALA A 107 -6.57 -4.30 13.60
CA ALA A 107 -7.18 -3.95 14.88
C ALA A 107 -7.27 -2.42 15.07
N GLU A 108 -6.21 -1.71 14.73
CA GLU A 108 -6.15 -0.24 14.70
C GLU A 108 -7.19 0.34 13.72
N GLY A 109 -7.26 -0.18 12.50
CA GLY A 109 -8.24 0.24 11.49
C GLY A 109 -9.68 0.06 11.97
N ARG A 110 -9.99 -1.05 12.64
CA ARG A 110 -11.30 -1.27 13.28
C ARG A 110 -11.59 -0.27 14.39
N GLN A 111 -10.61 0.08 15.22
CA GLN A 111 -10.79 1.09 16.26
C GLN A 111 -11.03 2.48 15.66
N ARG A 112 -10.31 2.83 14.58
CA ARG A 112 -10.54 4.08 13.85
C ARG A 112 -11.94 4.12 13.27
N LEU A 113 -12.38 3.04 12.62
CA LEU A 113 -13.73 2.92 12.07
C LEU A 113 -14.81 3.08 13.14
N LYS A 114 -14.65 2.44 14.32
CA LYS A 114 -15.55 2.63 15.48
C LYS A 114 -15.68 4.10 15.91
N ARG A 115 -14.60 4.87 15.87
CA ARG A 115 -14.63 6.31 16.21
C ARG A 115 -15.38 7.10 15.14
N LEU A 116 -15.13 6.82 13.86
CA LEU A 116 -15.80 7.49 12.75
C LEU A 116 -17.31 7.25 12.75
N THR A 117 -17.77 6.02 13.01
CA THR A 117 -19.20 5.73 13.09
C THR A 117 -19.94 6.56 14.14
N LYS A 118 -19.26 7.01 15.22
CA LYS A 118 -19.88 7.87 16.25
C LYS A 118 -20.16 9.28 15.76
N ILE A 119 -19.29 9.81 14.89
CA ILE A 119 -19.40 11.17 14.35
C ILE A 119 -20.06 11.22 12.97
N ALA A 120 -20.18 10.08 12.28
CA ALA A 120 -20.71 9.99 10.92
C ALA A 120 -22.09 10.66 10.75
N ARG A 121 -22.94 10.62 11.79
CA ARG A 121 -24.26 11.27 11.79
C ARG A 121 -24.22 12.80 11.67
N GLN A 122 -23.09 13.41 12.01
CA GLN A 122 -22.91 14.87 11.94
C GLN A 122 -22.69 15.35 10.51
N TYR A 123 -22.42 14.44 9.57
CA TYR A 123 -22.08 14.76 8.19
C TYR A 123 -23.22 14.35 7.27
N GLN A 124 -23.63 15.26 6.38
CA GLN A 124 -24.66 14.98 5.38
C GLN A 124 -24.11 14.16 4.20
N ARG A 125 -22.79 14.22 3.96
CA ARG A 125 -22.12 13.51 2.87
C ARG A 125 -20.86 12.82 3.37
N ILE A 126 -20.63 11.60 2.91
CA ILE A 126 -19.43 10.82 3.21
C ILE A 126 -18.88 10.25 1.90
N GLU A 127 -17.63 10.60 1.57
CA GLU A 127 -16.91 9.99 0.45
C GLU A 127 -16.01 8.86 0.95
N LEU A 128 -16.17 7.68 0.34
CA LEU A 128 -15.33 6.51 0.61
C LEU A 128 -14.46 6.22 -0.60
N THR A 129 -13.15 6.29 -0.40
CA THR A 129 -12.16 6.02 -1.46
C THR A 129 -11.36 4.77 -1.15
N GLY A 130 -11.62 3.68 -1.89
CA GLY A 130 -10.89 2.42 -1.80
C GLY A 130 -9.56 2.48 -2.58
N ARG A 131 -8.47 2.10 -1.91
CA ARG A 131 -7.10 2.10 -2.47
C ARG A 131 -6.38 0.77 -2.21
N THR A 132 -5.36 0.50 -3.02
CA THR A 132 -4.39 -0.58 -2.81
C THR A 132 -2.96 -0.05 -2.90
N ASP A 133 -2.00 -0.89 -2.51
CA ASP A 133 -0.61 -0.68 -2.89
C ASP A 133 -0.40 -0.96 -4.40
N GLY A 134 0.85 -0.80 -4.84
CA GLY A 134 1.26 -1.03 -6.22
C GLY A 134 1.65 -2.48 -6.54
N VAL A 135 1.31 -3.46 -5.70
CA VAL A 135 1.73 -4.86 -5.87
C VAL A 135 0.63 -5.69 -6.56
N GLY A 136 0.99 -6.49 -7.56
CA GLY A 136 0.05 -7.37 -8.30
C GLY A 136 -0.72 -6.67 -9.44
N GLY A 137 -1.59 -7.41 -10.14
CA GLY A 137 -2.30 -6.91 -11.34
C GLY A 137 -3.39 -5.86 -11.05
N LYS A 138 -3.82 -5.10 -12.07
CA LYS A 138 -4.85 -4.05 -11.90
C LYS A 138 -6.21 -4.61 -11.51
N ALA A 139 -6.76 -5.54 -12.28
CA ALA A 139 -8.07 -6.13 -12.02
C ALA A 139 -8.24 -6.72 -10.60
N PRO A 140 -7.31 -7.51 -10.04
CA PRO A 140 -7.43 -7.97 -8.65
C PRO A 140 -7.33 -6.82 -7.64
N ASN A 141 -6.50 -5.80 -7.89
CA ASN A 141 -6.42 -4.63 -7.03
C ASN A 141 -7.68 -3.76 -7.07
N ASP A 142 -8.30 -3.58 -8.23
CA ASP A 142 -9.58 -2.86 -8.35
C ASP A 142 -10.68 -3.57 -7.55
N ARG A 143 -10.76 -4.91 -7.65
CA ARG A 143 -11.68 -5.71 -6.81
C ARG A 143 -11.37 -5.55 -5.33
N LEU A 144 -10.10 -5.60 -4.93
CA LEU A 144 -9.69 -5.46 -3.53
C LEU A 144 -10.00 -4.05 -2.99
N ALA A 145 -9.71 -3.00 -3.74
CA ALA A 145 -10.05 -1.62 -3.41
C ALA A 145 -11.56 -1.47 -3.17
N ARG A 146 -12.38 -2.04 -4.06
CA ARG A 146 -13.84 -2.03 -3.96
C ARG A 146 -14.31 -2.77 -2.70
N GLN A 147 -13.81 -3.98 -2.45
CA GLN A 147 -14.14 -4.76 -1.26
C GLN A 147 -13.79 -4.03 0.05
N ARG A 148 -12.67 -3.29 0.08
CA ARG A 148 -12.27 -2.47 1.24
C ARG A 148 -13.25 -1.32 1.46
N ALA A 149 -13.60 -0.59 0.40
CA ALA A 149 -14.57 0.49 0.49
C ALA A 149 -15.95 -0.01 0.91
N ASP A 150 -16.40 -1.15 0.37
CA ASP A 150 -17.67 -1.78 0.73
C ASP A 150 -17.68 -2.29 2.17
N TYR A 151 -16.53 -2.77 2.69
CA TYR A 151 -16.39 -3.12 4.11
C TYR A 151 -16.58 -1.90 5.02
N VAL A 152 -15.98 -0.76 4.66
CA VAL A 152 -16.17 0.49 5.41
C VAL A 152 -17.60 0.97 5.28
N ARG A 153 -18.18 0.89 4.07
CA ARG A 153 -19.56 1.25 3.82
C ARG A 153 -20.51 0.44 4.70
N SER A 154 -20.33 -0.87 4.85
CA SER A 154 -21.22 -1.70 5.67
C SER A 154 -21.14 -1.43 7.17
N TRP A 155 -20.09 -0.74 7.63
CA TRP A 155 -19.95 -0.25 9.00
C TRP A 155 -20.70 1.05 9.28
N LEU A 156 -21.24 1.72 8.25
CA LEU A 156 -21.87 3.03 8.34
C LEU A 156 -23.41 3.04 8.48
N PRO A 157 -24.20 1.99 8.18
CA PRO A 157 -25.63 1.97 8.45
C PRO A 157 -26.03 0.92 9.50
N GLY A 158 -26.97 1.31 10.37
CA GLY A 158 -27.43 0.54 11.53
C GLY A 158 -27.48 1.36 12.82
N ARG A 159 -26.93 2.59 12.81
CA ARG A 159 -27.05 3.56 13.89
C ARG A 159 -27.08 4.99 13.32
N GLY A 160 -28.13 5.37 12.59
CA GLY A 160 -28.63 6.77 12.49
C GLY A 160 -27.89 7.79 11.62
N ALA A 161 -27.22 7.40 10.53
CA ALA A 161 -26.65 8.36 9.58
C ALA A 161 -27.51 8.36 8.30
N GLU A 162 -28.26 9.43 8.07
CA GLU A 162 -28.98 9.72 6.80
C GLU A 162 -28.03 10.26 5.71
N SER A 163 -26.72 10.11 5.91
CA SER A 163 -25.69 10.69 5.05
C SER A 163 -25.72 10.07 3.65
N GLU A 164 -25.58 10.92 2.64
CA GLU A 164 -25.28 10.51 1.27
C GLU A 164 -23.88 9.88 1.23
N ILE A 165 -23.80 8.57 0.93
CA ILE A 165 -22.51 7.85 0.86
C ILE A 165 -22.14 7.58 -0.60
N THR A 166 -21.06 8.22 -1.05
CA THR A 166 -20.46 7.98 -2.37
C THR A 166 -19.25 7.07 -2.23
N VAL A 167 -19.14 6.07 -3.11
CA VAL A 167 -18.03 5.11 -3.11
C VAL A 167 -17.26 5.23 -4.42
N ARG A 168 -15.95 5.47 -4.30
CA ARG A 168 -14.98 5.36 -5.38
C ARG A 168 -13.95 4.31 -5.00
N ALA A 169 -13.53 3.49 -5.95
CA ALA A 169 -12.55 2.46 -5.69
C ALA A 169 -11.66 2.26 -6.90
N GLU A 170 -10.35 2.39 -6.70
CA GLU A 170 -9.37 2.21 -7.76
C GLU A 170 -8.11 1.56 -7.20
N GLY A 171 -7.78 0.40 -7.75
CA GLY A 171 -6.57 -0.33 -7.42
C GLY A 171 -5.40 0.18 -8.25
N ARG A 172 -4.19 0.10 -7.66
CA ARG A 172 -2.95 0.59 -8.27
C ARG A 172 -2.98 2.06 -8.74
N CYS A 173 -3.94 2.85 -8.26
CA CYS A 173 -3.97 4.28 -8.51
C CYS A 173 -3.95 5.07 -7.22
N CYS A 174 -3.31 6.21 -7.41
CA CYS A 174 -3.39 7.39 -6.60
C CYS A 174 -3.08 7.04 -5.16
N TYR A 175 -1.79 6.79 -4.97
CA TYR A 175 -1.19 6.49 -3.70
C TYR A 175 -1.31 7.70 -2.78
N LEU A 176 -1.54 7.42 -1.51
CA LEU A 176 -1.63 8.45 -0.50
C LEU A 176 -0.25 9.09 -0.34
N ASP A 177 -0.24 10.40 -0.14
CA ASP A 177 0.98 11.09 0.25
C ASP A 177 1.49 10.50 1.57
N SER A 178 2.79 10.23 1.64
CA SER A 178 3.50 9.86 2.87
C SER A 178 3.30 10.86 4.02
N ALA A 179 2.94 12.11 3.74
CA ALA A 179 2.59 13.09 4.78
C ALA A 179 1.26 12.79 5.51
N LEU A 180 0.41 11.93 4.93
CA LEU A 180 -0.90 11.53 5.49
C LEU A 180 -0.86 10.16 6.20
N THR A 181 0.32 9.51 6.27
CA THR A 181 0.52 8.17 6.87
C THR A 181 1.21 8.23 8.23
#